data_AF-A0A2E9NWB0-F1
#
_entry.id   AF-A0A2E9NWB0-F1
#
_cell.length_a   1.000
_cell.length_b   1.000
_cell.length_c   1.000
_cell.angle_alpha   90.00
_cell.angle_beta   90.00
_cell.angle_gamma   90.00
#
_symmetry.space_group_name_H-M   'P 1'
#
loop_
_entity.id
_entity.type
_entity.pdbx_description
1 polymer ?
#
loop_
_entity_poly.entity_id
_entity_poly.type
_entity_poly.pdbx_seq_one_letter_code
_entity_poly.pdbx_strand_id
1 'polypeptide(L)'
;MMRDLLHTIALVILFVFGSSAEAAAPITFRCVDLSSKRAFQFEIPHDGKGALKINSGFPVRSRNELPMTGFASKTSFRFGNEIEGGMFRNGIFYYHRHDTGAGTKVVSGTCRVI
;
A
#
# COMPACT_ATOMS: atom_id res chain seq x y z
N MET A 1 43.67 -24.20 -15.04
CA MET A 1 43.75 -22.73 -15.13
C MET A 1 42.62 -22.11 -15.95
N MET A 2 42.58 -22.26 -17.28
CA MET A 2 41.54 -21.59 -18.10
C MET A 2 40.13 -22.17 -17.89
N ARG A 3 40.02 -23.48 -17.69
CA ARG A 3 38.76 -24.20 -17.39
C ARG A 3 38.18 -23.81 -16.02
N ASP A 4 39.04 -23.60 -15.03
CA ASP A 4 38.64 -23.19 -13.68
C ASP A 4 38.15 -21.73 -13.70
N LEU A 5 38.81 -20.87 -14.48
CA LEU A 5 38.40 -19.48 -14.71
C LEU A 5 37.01 -19.41 -15.40
N LEU A 6 36.80 -20.22 -16.43
CA LEU A 6 35.51 -20.33 -17.13
C LEU A 6 34.38 -20.80 -16.21
N HIS A 7 34.66 -21.78 -15.34
CA HIS A 7 33.68 -22.25 -14.35
C HIS A 7 33.34 -21.19 -13.32
N THR A 8 34.35 -20.44 -12.86
CA THR A 8 34.16 -19.38 -11.87
C THR A 8 33.32 -18.23 -12.44
N ILE A 9 33.60 -17.82 -13.69
CA ILE A 9 32.81 -16.79 -14.39
C ILE A 9 31.37 -17.26 -14.61
N ALA A 10 31.17 -18.52 -15.03
CA ALA A 10 29.83 -19.08 -15.23
C ALA A 10 29.01 -19.12 -13.92
N LEU A 11 29.63 -19.47 -12.79
CA LEU A 11 29.01 -19.45 -11.48
C LEU A 11 28.61 -18.02 -11.06
N VAL A 12 29.50 -17.04 -11.21
CA VAL A 12 29.21 -15.64 -10.87
C VAL A 12 28.06 -15.10 -11.71
N ILE A 13 28.04 -15.40 -13.01
CA ILE A 13 26.95 -15.01 -13.92
C ILE A 13 25.61 -15.62 -13.47
N LEU A 14 25.58 -16.92 -13.16
CA LEU A 14 24.37 -17.59 -12.67
C LEU A 14 23.88 -17.01 -11.33
N PHE A 15 24.77 -16.62 -10.43
CA PHE A 15 24.42 -15.96 -9.17
C PHE A 15 23.84 -14.56 -9.36
N VAL A 16 24.33 -13.80 -10.35
CA VAL A 16 23.82 -12.46 -10.68
C VAL A 16 22.43 -12.54 -11.32
N PHE A 17 22.18 -13.52 -12.21
CA PHE A 17 20.87 -13.70 -12.84
C PHE A 17 19.83 -14.41 -11.96
N GLY A 18 20.26 -15.21 -10.98
CA GLY A 18 19.36 -15.88 -10.03
C GLY A 18 18.84 -14.98 -8.89
N SER A 19 19.32 -13.74 -8.78
CA SER A 19 18.99 -12.81 -7.68
C SER A 19 17.93 -11.78 -8.05
N SER A 20 17.04 -12.06 -8.99
CA SER A 20 15.77 -11.33 -9.10
C SER A 20 14.87 -11.80 -7.94
N ALA A 21 15.01 -11.17 -6.78
CA ALA A 21 13.99 -11.22 -5.75
C ALA A 21 12.72 -10.61 -6.35
N GLU A 22 11.87 -11.46 -6.90
CA GLU A 22 10.62 -11.06 -7.53
C GLU A 22 9.74 -10.49 -6.43
N ALA A 23 9.73 -9.16 -6.32
CA ALA A 23 8.96 -8.46 -5.32
C ALA A 23 7.49 -8.83 -5.54
N ALA A 24 6.92 -9.56 -4.58
CA ALA A 24 5.55 -10.02 -4.67
C ALA A 24 4.61 -8.85 -4.96
N ALA A 25 3.66 -9.08 -5.87
CA ALA A 25 2.77 -8.03 -6.36
C ALA A 25 2.02 -7.33 -5.22
N PRO A 26 1.79 -6.00 -5.31
CA PRO A 26 0.98 -5.27 -4.34
C PRO A 26 -0.41 -5.88 -4.17
N ILE A 27 -0.96 -5.75 -2.97
CA ILE A 27 -2.33 -6.18 -2.67
C ILE A 27 -3.26 -4.99 -2.91
N THR A 28 -4.25 -5.18 -3.79
CA THR A 28 -5.24 -4.15 -4.09
C THR A 28 -6.47 -4.31 -3.19
N PHE A 29 -6.90 -3.21 -2.58
CA PHE A 29 -8.13 -3.14 -1.82
C PHE A 29 -9.12 -2.23 -2.53
N ARG A 30 -10.37 -2.69 -2.61
CA ARG A 30 -11.51 -1.85 -2.97
C ARG A 30 -12.35 -1.59 -1.74
N CYS A 31 -12.55 -0.32 -1.44
CA CYS A 31 -13.31 0.16 -0.30
C CYS A 31 -14.56 0.91 -0.73
N VAL A 32 -15.57 0.90 0.13
CA VAL A 32 -16.81 1.66 -0.03
C VAL A 32 -17.04 2.46 1.24
N ASP A 33 -17.09 3.79 1.11
CA ASP A 33 -17.50 4.69 2.19
C ASP A 33 -18.97 4.42 2.55
N LEU A 34 -19.24 4.15 3.83
CA LEU A 34 -20.59 3.85 4.31
C LEU A 34 -21.53 5.04 4.23
N SER A 35 -21.01 6.27 4.34
CA SER A 35 -21.76 7.52 4.32
C SER A 35 -22.12 7.93 2.89
N SER A 36 -21.12 8.11 2.02
CA SER A 36 -21.34 8.59 0.65
C SER A 36 -21.62 7.50 -0.37
N LYS A 37 -21.46 6.22 0.00
CA LYS A 37 -21.48 5.05 -0.91
C LYS A 37 -20.44 5.12 -2.04
N ARG A 38 -19.48 6.04 -1.95
CA ARG A 38 -18.41 6.19 -2.93
C ARG A 38 -17.43 5.03 -2.79
N ALA A 39 -17.11 4.41 -3.91
CA ALA A 39 -16.07 3.40 -4.00
C ALA A 39 -14.71 4.06 -4.29
N PHE A 40 -13.66 3.51 -3.68
CA PHE A 40 -12.28 3.88 -3.95
C PHE A 40 -11.36 2.68 -3.84
N GLN A 41 -10.14 2.82 -4.34
CA GLN A 41 -9.16 1.74 -4.32
C GLN A 41 -7.81 2.25 -3.81
N PHE A 42 -7.02 1.33 -3.23
CA PHE A 42 -5.63 1.57 -2.89
C PHE A 42 -4.83 0.26 -2.97
N GLU A 43 -3.52 0.39 -3.10
CA GLU A 43 -2.57 -0.73 -3.12
C GLU A 43 -1.61 -0.63 -1.93
N ILE A 44 -1.30 -1.78 -1.32
CA ILE A 44 -0.24 -1.91 -0.34
C ILE A 44 0.87 -2.82 -0.87
N PRO A 45 2.15 -2.49 -0.62
CA PRO A 45 3.26 -3.40 -0.89
C PRO A 45 3.06 -4.74 -0.16
N HIS A 46 3.42 -5.86 -0.81
CA HIS A 46 3.20 -7.20 -0.26
C HIS A 46 3.94 -7.43 1.06
N ASP A 47 5.11 -6.80 1.22
CA ASP A 47 5.94 -6.83 2.43
C ASP A 47 5.49 -5.83 3.50
N GLY A 48 4.47 -5.02 3.21
CA GLY A 48 3.91 -4.02 4.12
C GLY A 48 4.79 -2.80 4.35
N LYS A 49 5.86 -2.63 3.57
CA LYS A 49 6.81 -1.53 3.73
C LYS A 49 6.63 -0.49 2.63
N GLY A 50 6.53 0.77 3.01
CA GLY A 50 6.52 1.89 2.06
C GLY A 50 5.25 2.76 2.17
N ALA A 51 4.66 3.06 1.02
CA ALA A 51 3.53 3.96 0.89
C ALA A 51 2.27 3.23 0.42
N LEU A 52 1.12 3.73 0.88
CA LEU A 52 -0.20 3.41 0.37
C LEU A 52 -0.37 4.12 -0.97
N LYS A 53 -0.44 3.37 -2.06
CA LYS A 53 -0.70 3.96 -3.37
C LYS A 53 -2.20 4.14 -3.55
N ILE A 54 -2.60 5.37 -3.81
CA ILE A 54 -3.98 5.76 -3.94
C ILE A 54 -4.40 5.60 -5.40
N ASN A 55 -5.49 4.87 -5.62
CA ASN A 55 -6.09 4.70 -6.93
C ASN A 55 -7.39 5.53 -7.04
N SER A 56 -8.09 5.34 -8.16
CA SER A 56 -9.29 6.12 -8.49
C SER A 56 -10.34 6.15 -7.36
N GLY A 57 -10.98 7.31 -7.23
CA GLY A 57 -12.12 7.49 -6.32
C GLY A 57 -11.76 7.86 -4.88
N PHE A 58 -10.49 7.89 -4.50
CA PHE A 58 -10.08 8.21 -3.14
C PHE A 58 -10.52 9.63 -2.71
N PRO A 59 -11.01 9.80 -1.47
CA PRO A 59 -11.74 10.99 -1.05
C PRO A 59 -10.88 12.14 -0.50
N VAL A 60 -9.57 11.96 -0.28
CA VAL A 60 -8.68 13.07 0.11
C VAL A 60 -8.07 13.76 -1.11
N ARG A 61 -7.81 15.06 -0.95
CA ARG A 61 -7.39 15.96 -2.03
C ARG A 61 -5.89 15.96 -2.32
N SER A 62 -5.04 15.37 -1.47
CA SER A 62 -3.59 15.47 -1.68
C SER A 62 -2.89 14.11 -1.66
N ARG A 63 -2.07 13.95 -2.72
CA ARG A 63 -1.07 12.91 -3.00
C ARG A 63 -1.62 11.61 -3.59
N ASN A 64 -0.88 11.12 -4.59
CA ASN A 64 -1.06 9.79 -5.17
C ASN A 64 -0.60 8.69 -4.21
N GLU A 65 0.13 9.05 -3.16
CA GLU A 65 0.74 8.13 -2.21
C GLU A 65 0.71 8.71 -0.79
N LEU A 66 0.46 7.87 0.21
CA LEU A 66 0.50 8.25 1.63
C LEU A 66 1.47 7.34 2.40
N PRO A 67 2.32 7.88 3.28
CA PRO A 67 3.23 7.05 4.07
C PRO A 67 2.43 6.09 4.97
N MET A 68 2.89 4.84 5.08
CA MET A 68 2.30 3.86 6.00
C MET A 68 3.14 3.77 7.29
N THR A 69 2.47 3.67 8.43
CA THR A 69 3.10 3.48 9.74
C THR A 69 2.33 2.45 10.56
N GLY A 70 3.01 1.77 11.49
CA GLY A 70 2.38 0.78 12.37
C GLY A 70 1.77 -0.40 11.60
N PHE A 71 2.43 -0.87 10.54
CA PHE A 71 2.05 -2.08 9.82
C PHE A 71 2.27 -3.30 10.73
N ALA A 72 1.18 -3.80 11.30
CA ALA A 72 1.20 -5.00 12.14
C ALA A 72 0.91 -6.26 11.31
N SER A 73 0.09 -6.13 10.26
CA SER A 73 -0.26 -7.21 9.35
C SER A 73 -0.81 -6.65 8.02
N LYS A 74 -0.99 -7.52 7.03
CA LYS A 74 -1.73 -7.21 5.79
C LYS A 74 -3.16 -6.70 6.04
N THR A 75 -3.68 -6.86 7.25
CA THR A 75 -5.01 -6.42 7.65
C THR A 75 -5.01 -5.19 8.55
N SER A 76 -3.85 -4.64 8.95
CA SER A 76 -3.81 -3.53 9.91
C SER A 76 -2.61 -2.60 9.73
N PHE A 77 -2.88 -1.34 9.41
CA PHE A 77 -1.88 -0.27 9.32
C PHE A 77 -2.50 1.12 9.48
N ARG A 78 -1.67 2.11 9.81
CA ARG A 78 -2.00 3.54 9.73
C ARG A 78 -1.37 4.13 8.48
N PHE A 79 -1.98 5.18 7.93
CA PHE A 79 -1.44 5.88 6.78
C PHE A 79 -1.66 7.38 6.91
N GLY A 80 -0.88 8.17 6.15
CA GLY A 80 -0.99 9.62 6.11
C GLY A 80 -0.59 10.31 7.42
N ASN A 81 -1.02 11.56 7.58
CA ASN A 81 -0.76 12.41 8.75
C ASN A 81 -2.08 12.73 9.49
N GLU A 82 -2.06 13.66 10.45
CA GLU A 82 -3.26 14.01 11.22
C GLU A 82 -4.40 14.61 10.37
N ILE A 83 -4.07 15.16 9.20
CA ILE A 83 -4.99 15.86 8.29
C ILE A 83 -5.57 14.90 7.25
N GLU A 84 -4.72 14.10 6.59
CA GLU A 84 -5.14 13.26 5.45
C GLU A 84 -4.99 11.77 5.72
N GLY A 85 -4.70 11.43 6.97
CA GLY A 85 -4.45 10.06 7.39
C GLY A 85 -5.65 9.33 7.94
N GLY A 86 -5.36 8.10 8.35
CA GLY A 86 -6.36 7.17 8.81
C GLY A 86 -5.79 5.81 9.18
N MET A 87 -6.68 4.84 9.30
CA MET A 87 -6.36 3.48 9.69
C MET A 87 -7.13 2.49 8.81
N PHE A 88 -6.43 1.46 8.38
CA PHE A 88 -7.03 0.22 7.90
C PHE A 88 -6.92 -0.85 8.99
N ARG A 89 -8.01 -1.55 9.29
CA ARG A 89 -8.03 -2.65 10.26
C ARG A 89 -9.12 -3.67 9.90
N ASN A 90 -8.71 -4.91 9.63
CA ASN A 90 -9.55 -6.08 9.37
C ASN A 90 -10.67 -5.82 8.35
N GLY A 91 -10.33 -5.21 7.21
CA GLY A 91 -11.31 -4.91 6.16
C GLY A 91 -12.17 -3.67 6.45
N ILE A 92 -11.90 -2.94 7.53
CA ILE A 92 -12.53 -1.65 7.80
C ILE A 92 -11.50 -0.55 7.60
N PHE A 93 -11.90 0.53 6.93
CA PHE A 93 -11.07 1.69 6.67
C PHE A 93 -11.67 2.92 7.34
N TYR A 94 -10.83 3.73 7.95
CA TYR A 94 -11.19 4.97 8.62
C TYR A 94 -10.26 6.08 8.11
N TYR A 95 -10.78 7.26 7.84
CA TYR A 95 -9.97 8.43 7.49
C TYR A 95 -10.61 9.73 7.94
N HIS A 96 -9.78 10.76 8.11
CA HIS A 96 -10.25 12.11 8.40
C HIS A 96 -10.64 12.82 7.11
N ARG A 97 -11.89 13.28 7.02
CA ARG A 97 -12.36 14.15 5.96
C ARG A 97 -12.48 15.56 6.49
N HIS A 98 -11.70 16.47 5.91
CA HIS A 98 -11.78 17.89 6.20
C HIS A 98 -12.73 18.57 5.20
N ASP A 99 -13.94 18.89 5.66
CA ASP A 99 -14.90 19.65 4.87
C ASP A 99 -14.76 21.14 5.22
N THR A 100 -14.40 21.98 4.25
CA THR A 100 -14.28 23.44 4.42
C THR A 100 -15.63 24.00 4.86
N GLY A 101 -15.78 24.30 6.16
CA GLY A 101 -17.00 24.86 6.77
C GLY A 101 -17.66 23.99 7.85
N ALA A 102 -17.37 22.68 7.92
CA ALA A 102 -18.00 21.76 8.88
C ALA A 102 -17.01 21.07 9.84
N GLY A 103 -15.72 21.38 9.75
CA GLY A 103 -14.66 20.78 10.55
C GLY A 103 -14.24 19.39 10.04
N THR A 104 -13.44 18.70 10.86
CA THR A 104 -12.94 17.35 10.57
C THR A 104 -13.98 16.31 10.95
N LYS A 105 -14.33 15.42 10.02
CA LYS A 105 -15.21 14.27 10.26
C LYS A 105 -14.45 12.98 10.07
N VAL A 106 -14.68 12.00 10.95
CA VAL A 106 -14.19 10.64 10.74
C VAL A 106 -15.15 9.92 9.79
N VAL A 107 -14.63 9.45 8.67
CA VAL A 107 -15.39 8.64 7.71
C VAL A 107 -14.91 7.20 7.82
N SER A 108 -15.84 6.26 7.69
CA SER A 108 -15.55 4.83 7.71
C SER A 108 -16.13 4.10 6.52
N GLY A 109 -15.47 3.02 6.12
CA GLY A 109 -15.82 2.21 4.98
C GLY A 109 -15.42 0.76 5.16
N THR A 110 -16.03 -0.12 4.37
CA THR A 110 -15.64 -1.53 4.30
C THR A 110 -14.81 -1.77 3.05
N CYS A 111 -13.78 -2.58 3.16
CA CYS A 111 -12.87 -2.94 2.09
C CYS A 111 -12.81 -4.45 1.89
N ARG A 112 -12.55 -4.84 0.64
CA ARG A 112 -12.24 -6.21 0.26
C ARG A 112 -11.02 -6.23 -0.65
N VAL A 113 -10.26 -7.32 -0.59
CA VAL A 113 -9.19 -7.59 -1.55
C VAL A 113 -9.83 -7.86 -2.91
N ILE A 114 -9.22 -7.35 -3.99
CA ILE A 114 -9.61 -7.60 -5.38
C ILE A 114 -8.41 -8.00 -6.23
#